data_AF-A0A2E5JHW5-F1
#
_entry.id   AF-A0A2E5JHW5-F1
#
_cell.length_a   1.000
_cell.length_b   1.000
_cell.length_c   1.000
_cell.angle_alpha   90.00
_cell.angle_beta   90.00
_cell.angle_gamma   90.00
#
_symmetry.space_group_name_H-M   'P 1'
#
loop_
_entity.id
_entity.type
_entity.pdbx_description
1 polymer ?
#
loop_
_entity_poly.entity_id
_entity_poly.type
_entity_poly.pdbx_seq_one_letter_code
_entity_poly.pdbx_strand_id
1 'polypeptide(L)'
;MKRTASEERDLHYKILNSVTKLEVNKGHLSWTISQVAADSGVSRTLIYYYYGKEKEKLLNEAMKFMVQTVFNLEGIEPVEPKERIKVVLEQLKKMPYLLVLFYLNRRAESELGDVIRDGEQKLFAVFRSIFPQAKDEEFMMIYLLELGCALHGDVEHSMIDKLFTQLS
;
A
#
# COMPACT_ATOMS: atom_id res chain seq x y z
N MET A 1 -28.16 11.28 3.58
CA MET A 1 -27.26 12.10 2.74
C MET A 1 -26.25 11.15 2.11
N LYS A 2 -26.12 11.14 0.78
CA LYS A 2 -25.16 10.28 0.07
C LYS A 2 -23.77 10.91 0.22
N ARG A 3 -22.74 10.13 0.59
CA ARG A 3 -21.37 10.64 0.68
C ARG A 3 -20.80 10.92 -0.70
N THR A 4 -19.89 11.87 -0.78
CA THR A 4 -19.06 12.10 -1.96
C THR A 4 -17.99 11.01 -2.06
N ALA A 5 -17.46 10.79 -3.28
CA ALA A 5 -16.40 9.81 -3.51
C ALA A 5 -15.14 10.07 -2.67
N SER A 6 -14.84 11.35 -2.38
CA SER A 6 -13.71 11.73 -1.52
C SER A 6 -13.95 11.35 -0.07
N GLU A 7 -15.15 11.61 0.47
CA GLU A 7 -15.50 11.26 1.85
C GLU A 7 -15.54 9.75 2.09
N GLU A 8 -15.98 8.98 1.08
CA GLU A 8 -15.91 7.52 1.15
C GLU A 8 -14.46 7.04 1.17
N ARG A 9 -13.61 7.54 0.28
CA ARG A 9 -12.19 7.20 0.24
C ARG A 9 -11.49 7.51 1.56
N ASP A 10 -11.71 8.69 2.13
CA ASP A 10 -11.15 9.08 3.43
C ASP A 10 -11.63 8.18 4.58
N LEU A 11 -12.87 7.72 4.52
CA LEU A 11 -13.40 6.78 5.49
C LEU A 11 -12.74 5.41 5.37
N HIS A 12 -12.68 4.84 4.17
CA HIS A 12 -12.00 3.57 3.93
C HIS A 12 -10.55 3.66 4.41
N TYR A 13 -9.86 4.73 4.04
CA TYR A 13 -8.50 5.02 4.49
C TYR A 13 -8.34 4.98 6.02
N LYS A 14 -9.20 5.69 6.78
CA LYS A 14 -9.13 5.71 8.25
C LYS A 14 -9.30 4.32 8.86
N ILE A 15 -10.25 3.54 8.34
CA ILE A 15 -10.52 2.19 8.84
C ILE A 15 -9.32 1.27 8.56
N LEU A 16 -8.83 1.25 7.32
CA LEU A 16 -7.78 0.33 6.90
C LEU A 16 -6.42 0.67 7.55
N ASN A 17 -6.10 1.96 7.72
CA ASN A 17 -4.91 2.38 8.47
C ASN A 17 -4.98 1.96 9.95
N SER A 18 -6.18 2.02 10.55
CA SER A 18 -6.38 1.56 11.92
C SER A 18 -6.18 0.03 12.05
N VAL A 19 -6.68 -0.73 11.08
CA VAL A 19 -6.49 -2.18 11.01
C VAL A 19 -5.01 -2.53 10.92
N THR A 20 -4.26 -1.89 10.02
CA THR A 20 -2.83 -2.20 9.83
C THR A 20 -2.00 -1.81 11.06
N LYS A 21 -2.29 -0.66 11.68
CA LYS A 21 -1.70 -0.25 12.96
C LYS A 21 -1.95 -1.29 14.06
N LEU A 22 -3.18 -1.75 14.21
CA LEU A 22 -3.55 -2.70 15.25
C LEU A 22 -2.97 -4.10 14.98
N GLU A 23 -2.90 -4.51 13.72
CA GLU A 23 -2.26 -5.76 13.30
C GLU A 23 -0.77 -5.78 13.68
N VAL A 24 -0.05 -4.68 13.41
CA VAL A 24 1.36 -4.55 13.80
C VAL A 24 1.53 -4.53 15.32
N ASN A 25 0.71 -3.75 16.03
CA ASN A 25 0.92 -3.52 17.46
C ASN A 25 0.44 -4.66 18.35
N LYS A 26 -0.57 -5.41 17.92
CA LYS A 26 -1.19 -6.48 18.74
C LYS A 26 -0.88 -7.88 18.25
N GLY A 27 -0.37 -8.01 17.03
CA GLY A 27 -0.16 -9.29 16.37
C GLY A 27 -1.40 -9.77 15.62
N HIS A 28 -1.18 -10.82 14.84
CA HIS A 28 -2.12 -11.30 13.85
C HIS A 28 -3.50 -11.55 14.44
N LEU A 29 -4.50 -10.82 13.92
CA LEU A 29 -5.88 -10.94 14.35
C LEU A 29 -6.06 -10.91 15.89
N SER A 30 -5.23 -10.17 16.62
CA SER A 30 -5.33 -10.03 18.08
C SER A 30 -6.04 -8.74 18.53
N TRP A 31 -6.60 -7.99 17.57
CA TRP A 31 -7.41 -6.79 17.79
C TRP A 31 -8.92 -7.05 17.73
N THR A 32 -9.78 -6.05 17.93
CA THR A 32 -11.23 -6.20 17.77
C THR A 32 -11.81 -5.09 16.92
N ILE A 33 -12.99 -5.30 16.33
CA ILE A 33 -13.68 -4.25 15.55
C ILE A 33 -14.03 -3.04 16.43
N SER A 34 -14.27 -3.25 17.74
CA SER A 34 -14.43 -2.15 18.68
C SER A 34 -13.16 -1.31 18.83
N GLN A 35 -11.98 -1.93 18.78
CA GLN A 35 -10.71 -1.21 18.82
C GLN A 35 -10.44 -0.47 17.51
N VAL A 36 -10.73 -1.09 16.36
CA VAL A 36 -10.66 -0.42 15.05
C VAL A 36 -11.58 0.81 15.05
N ALA A 37 -12.84 0.65 15.50
CA ALA A 37 -13.78 1.76 15.58
C ALA A 37 -13.31 2.92 16.47
N ALA A 38 -12.74 2.59 17.63
CA ALA A 38 -12.21 3.58 18.56
C ALA A 38 -10.99 4.32 17.99
N ASP A 39 -10.06 3.60 17.36
CA ASP A 39 -8.82 4.16 16.81
C ASP A 39 -9.05 4.91 15.49
N SER A 40 -9.95 4.44 14.62
CA SER A 40 -10.27 5.09 13.35
C SER A 40 -11.28 6.24 13.48
N GLY A 41 -11.98 6.36 14.62
CA GLY A 41 -13.09 7.29 14.81
C GLY A 41 -14.34 6.97 13.99
N VAL A 42 -14.47 5.74 13.49
CA VAL A 42 -15.60 5.29 12.66
C VAL A 42 -16.48 4.33 13.46
N SER A 43 -17.81 4.46 13.36
CA SER A 43 -18.72 3.58 14.10
C SER A 43 -18.62 2.12 13.66
N ARG A 44 -18.78 1.18 14.61
CA ARG A 44 -18.78 -0.26 14.33
C ARG A 44 -19.83 -0.66 13.29
N THR A 45 -21.03 -0.06 13.37
CA THR A 45 -22.12 -0.30 12.41
C THR A 45 -21.67 0.00 10.98
N LEU A 46 -20.89 1.07 10.79
CA LEU A 46 -20.42 1.46 9.48
C LEU A 46 -19.26 0.59 8.99
N ILE A 47 -18.37 0.18 9.90
CA ILE A 47 -17.34 -0.83 9.58
C ILE A 47 -18.00 -2.14 9.12
N TYR A 48 -19.02 -2.61 9.85
CA TYR A 48 -19.78 -3.81 9.49
C TYR A 48 -20.52 -3.66 8.16
N TYR A 49 -21.03 -2.47 7.86
CA TYR A 49 -21.70 -2.20 6.58
C TYR A 49 -20.76 -2.40 5.39
N TYR A 50 -19.52 -1.89 5.46
CA TYR A 50 -18.57 -1.97 4.35
C TYR A 50 -17.82 -3.31 4.29
N TYR A 51 -17.42 -3.86 5.44
CA TYR A 51 -16.47 -4.97 5.50
C TYR A 51 -17.04 -6.25 6.10
N GLY A 52 -18.24 -6.19 6.69
CA GLY A 52 -18.80 -7.30 7.45
C GLY A 52 -18.16 -7.46 8.83
N LYS A 53 -18.43 -8.58 9.49
CA LYS A 53 -18.01 -8.85 10.88
C LYS A 53 -16.72 -9.66 10.99
N GLU A 54 -16.26 -10.23 9.89
CA GLU A 54 -15.09 -11.11 9.81
C GLU A 54 -13.81 -10.28 9.78
N LYS A 55 -12.94 -10.48 10.77
CA LYS A 55 -11.69 -9.72 10.88
C LYS A 55 -10.69 -10.05 9.79
N GLU A 56 -10.63 -11.32 9.39
CA GLU A 56 -9.78 -11.80 8.28
C GLU A 56 -10.13 -11.06 6.99
N LYS A 57 -11.42 -10.97 6.67
CA LYS A 57 -11.89 -10.20 5.52
C LYS A 57 -11.47 -8.74 5.59
N LEU A 58 -11.66 -8.07 6.74
CA LEU A 58 -11.24 -6.68 6.92
C LEU A 58 -9.72 -6.50 6.78
N LEU A 59 -8.93 -7.43 7.32
CA LEU A 59 -7.48 -7.42 7.18
C LEU A 59 -7.05 -7.62 5.71
N ASN A 60 -7.66 -8.57 5.01
CA ASN A 60 -7.39 -8.83 3.61
C ASN A 60 -7.73 -7.62 2.73
N GLU A 61 -8.85 -6.94 2.99
CA GLU A 61 -9.17 -5.68 2.30
C GLU A 61 -8.18 -4.55 2.64
N ALA A 62 -7.71 -4.46 3.89
CA ALA A 62 -6.65 -3.51 4.25
C ALA A 62 -5.36 -3.77 3.48
N MET A 63 -5.01 -5.04 3.28
CA MET A 63 -3.79 -5.46 2.60
C MET A 63 -3.90 -5.31 1.09
N LYS A 64 -5.05 -5.58 0.49
CA LYS A 64 -5.31 -5.26 -0.92
C LYS A 64 -5.22 -3.76 -1.18
N PHE A 65 -5.91 -2.97 -0.36
CA PHE A 65 -5.87 -1.52 -0.45
C PHE A 65 -4.44 -0.99 -0.30
N MET A 66 -3.66 -1.56 0.63
CA MET A 66 -2.22 -1.29 0.77
C MET A 66 -1.47 -1.56 -0.53
N VAL A 67 -1.59 -2.77 -1.08
CA VAL A 67 -0.89 -3.18 -2.30
C VAL A 67 -1.27 -2.28 -3.47
N GLN A 68 -2.55 -1.97 -3.62
CA GLN A 68 -3.05 -1.09 -4.68
C GLN A 68 -2.54 0.35 -4.53
N THR A 69 -2.52 0.87 -3.30
CA THR A 69 -2.09 2.25 -3.00
C THR A 69 -0.58 2.39 -3.16
N VAL A 70 0.21 1.43 -2.65
CA VAL A 70 1.68 1.44 -2.73
C VAL A 70 2.14 1.17 -4.16
N PHE A 71 1.59 0.17 -4.84
CA PHE A 71 2.02 -0.14 -6.21
C PHE A 71 1.28 0.69 -7.28
N ASN A 72 0.40 1.61 -6.87
CA ASN A 72 -0.40 2.46 -7.74
C ASN A 72 -1.09 1.68 -8.87
N LEU A 73 -1.64 0.51 -8.55
CA LEU A 73 -2.19 -0.44 -9.52
C LEU A 73 -3.58 -0.05 -10.05
N GLU A 74 -4.22 0.98 -9.48
CA GLU A 74 -5.54 1.47 -9.87
C GLU A 74 -5.51 2.78 -10.69
N GLY A 75 -4.31 3.29 -11.03
CA GLY A 75 -4.19 4.45 -11.91
C GLY A 75 -4.70 4.15 -13.32
N ILE A 76 -5.55 5.04 -13.86
CA ILE A 76 -6.03 4.97 -15.26
C ILE A 76 -4.85 5.10 -16.24
N GLU A 77 -3.76 5.73 -15.81
CA GLU A 77 -2.52 5.84 -16.56
C GLU A 77 -1.34 5.30 -15.74
N PRO A 78 -0.45 4.50 -16.36
CA PRO A 78 0.76 4.05 -15.71
C PRO A 78 1.64 5.25 -15.35
N VAL A 79 2.01 5.37 -14.07
CA VAL A 79 2.89 6.45 -13.59
C VAL A 79 4.35 6.04 -13.81
N GLU A 80 5.13 6.92 -14.42
CA GLU A 80 6.56 6.71 -14.63
C GLU A 80 7.30 6.41 -13.31
N PRO A 81 8.38 5.60 -13.32
CA PRO A 81 9.11 5.22 -12.12
C PRO A 81 9.46 6.33 -11.15
N LYS A 82 9.94 7.46 -11.67
CA LYS A 82 10.32 8.63 -10.88
C LYS A 82 9.14 9.19 -10.08
N GLU A 83 8.01 9.43 -10.72
CA GLU A 83 6.82 9.99 -10.07
C GLU A 83 6.14 8.98 -9.15
N ARG A 84 6.19 7.70 -9.51
CA ARG A 84 5.66 6.63 -8.66
C ARG A 84 6.35 6.59 -7.31
N ILE A 85 7.69 6.64 -7.27
CA ILE A 85 8.45 6.64 -6.01
C ILE A 85 8.00 7.79 -5.09
N LYS A 86 7.80 9.00 -5.64
CA LYS A 86 7.30 10.15 -4.87
C LYS A 86 5.90 9.89 -4.29
N VAL A 87 5.00 9.34 -5.10
CA VAL A 87 3.64 8.96 -4.64
C VAL A 87 3.72 7.94 -3.51
N VAL A 88 4.56 6.90 -3.63
CA VAL A 88 4.74 5.88 -2.59
C VAL A 88 5.21 6.51 -1.29
N LEU A 89 6.22 7.38 -1.33
CA LEU A 89 6.75 8.06 -0.14
C LEU A 89 5.66 8.87 0.57
N GLU A 90 4.84 9.61 -0.17
CA GLU A 90 3.72 10.37 0.40
C GLU A 90 2.62 9.47 1.00
N GLN A 91 2.37 8.31 0.41
CA GLN A 91 1.42 7.34 0.97
C GLN A 91 1.96 6.68 2.25
N LEU A 92 3.25 6.35 2.28
CA LEU A 92 3.89 5.75 3.46
C LEU A 92 3.96 6.71 4.65
N LYS A 93 4.11 8.02 4.42
CA LYS A 93 3.97 9.03 5.49
C LYS A 93 2.59 8.99 6.15
N LYS A 94 1.56 8.73 5.36
CA LYS A 94 0.17 8.67 5.82
C LYS A 94 -0.13 7.33 6.52
N MET A 95 0.41 6.22 5.99
CA MET A 95 0.21 4.87 6.51
C MET A 95 1.55 4.14 6.79
N PRO A 96 2.29 4.51 7.84
CA PRO A 96 3.63 3.98 8.09
C PRO A 96 3.66 2.48 8.40
N TYR A 97 2.58 1.94 8.98
CA TYR A 97 2.48 0.52 9.33
C TYR A 97 2.43 -0.42 8.11
N LEU A 98 2.15 0.11 6.92
CA LEU A 98 2.14 -0.67 5.68
C LEU A 98 3.51 -1.27 5.39
N LEU A 99 4.58 -0.48 5.54
CA LEU A 99 5.93 -0.94 5.27
C LEU A 99 6.36 -2.06 6.22
N VAL A 100 5.92 -1.98 7.47
CA VAL A 100 6.15 -3.03 8.48
C VAL A 100 5.44 -4.32 8.09
N LEU A 101 4.15 -4.25 7.75
CA LEU A 101 3.38 -5.42 7.32
C LEU A 101 3.93 -6.03 6.04
N PHE A 102 4.33 -5.19 5.07
CA PHE A 102 5.00 -5.64 3.86
C PHE A 102 6.26 -6.43 4.19
N TYR A 103 7.16 -5.87 5.01
CA TYR A 103 8.41 -6.54 5.39
C TYR A 103 8.16 -7.88 6.10
N LEU A 104 7.21 -7.92 7.03
CA LEU A 104 6.88 -9.13 7.79
C LEU A 104 6.25 -10.23 6.93
N ASN A 105 5.43 -9.87 5.94
CA ASN A 105 4.60 -10.84 5.23
C ASN A 105 5.09 -11.18 3.82
N ARG A 106 5.90 -10.35 3.16
CA ARG A 106 6.30 -10.56 1.74
C ARG A 106 6.83 -11.97 1.47
N ARG A 107 7.64 -12.52 2.39
CA ARG A 107 8.25 -13.85 2.27
C ARG A 107 7.50 -14.94 3.04
N ALA A 108 6.41 -14.60 3.73
CA ALA A 108 5.62 -15.58 4.46
C ALA A 108 4.77 -16.42 3.51
N GLU A 109 4.62 -17.70 3.83
CA GLU A 109 3.63 -18.59 3.22
C GLU A 109 2.27 -18.34 3.89
N SER A 110 1.66 -17.20 3.58
CA SER A 110 0.38 -16.76 4.14
C SER A 110 -0.43 -16.03 3.08
N GLU A 111 -1.74 -15.91 3.30
CA GLU A 111 -2.63 -15.12 2.43
C GLU A 111 -2.12 -13.68 2.22
N LEU A 112 -1.55 -13.08 3.28
CA LEU A 112 -0.97 -11.74 3.20
C LEU A 112 0.29 -11.70 2.32
N GLY A 113 1.13 -12.73 2.42
CA GLY A 113 2.28 -12.88 1.53
C GLY A 113 1.87 -13.07 0.08
N ASP A 114 0.81 -13.85 -0.17
CA ASP A 114 0.27 -14.06 -1.52
C ASP A 114 -0.25 -12.76 -2.13
N VAL A 115 -1.01 -11.95 -1.37
CA VAL A 115 -1.50 -10.63 -1.80
C VAL A 115 -0.35 -9.70 -2.18
N ILE A 116 0.74 -9.69 -1.40
CA ILE A 116 1.92 -8.87 -1.70
C ILE A 116 2.60 -9.33 -3.00
N ARG A 117 2.85 -10.64 -3.14
CA ARG A 117 3.53 -11.21 -4.32
C ARG A 117 2.71 -11.02 -5.60
N ASP A 118 1.39 -11.18 -5.54
CA ASP A 118 0.49 -10.88 -6.66
C ASP A 118 0.57 -9.39 -7.05
N GLY A 119 0.61 -8.49 -6.06
CA GLY A 119 0.84 -7.06 -6.27
C GLY A 119 2.15 -6.76 -7.00
N GLU A 120 3.25 -7.39 -6.59
CA GLU A 120 4.56 -7.24 -7.23
C GLU A 120 4.55 -7.73 -8.68
N GLN A 121 3.91 -8.88 -8.93
CA GLN A 121 3.77 -9.41 -10.30
C GLN A 121 2.97 -8.47 -11.20
N LYS A 122 1.89 -7.89 -10.68
CA LYS A 122 1.10 -6.87 -11.40
C LYS A 122 1.90 -5.61 -11.68
N LEU A 123 2.70 -5.14 -10.73
CA LEU A 123 3.59 -4.00 -10.93
C LEU A 123 4.59 -4.26 -12.07
N PHE A 124 5.19 -5.45 -12.11
CA PHE A 124 6.14 -5.82 -13.16
C PHE A 124 5.46 -5.95 -14.52
N ALA A 125 4.22 -6.44 -14.56
CA ALA A 125 3.40 -6.42 -15.77
C ALA A 125 3.14 -4.99 -16.27
N VAL A 126 2.88 -4.06 -15.36
CA VAL A 126 2.76 -2.63 -15.70
C VAL A 126 4.07 -2.09 -16.27
N PHE A 127 5.23 -2.38 -15.67
CA PHE A 127 6.51 -1.90 -16.22
C PHE A 127 6.80 -2.44 -17.63
N ARG A 128 6.49 -3.72 -17.89
CA ARG A 128 6.58 -4.30 -19.23
C ARG A 128 5.71 -3.57 -20.25
N SER A 129 4.53 -3.10 -19.83
CA SER A 129 3.65 -2.32 -20.70
C SER A 129 4.18 -0.92 -20.99
N ILE A 130 4.84 -0.27 -20.01
CA ILE A 130 5.38 1.10 -20.19
C ILE A 130 6.70 1.07 -20.97
N PHE A 131 7.55 0.07 -20.70
CA PHE A 131 8.90 -0.04 -21.24
C PHE A 131 9.08 -1.40 -21.94
N PRO A 132 8.45 -1.61 -23.11
CA PRO A 132 8.44 -2.93 -23.78
C PRO A 132 9.83 -3.40 -24.27
N GLN A 133 10.79 -2.48 -24.35
CA GLN A 133 12.18 -2.78 -24.74
C GLN A 133 13.11 -3.02 -23.55
N ALA A 134 12.65 -2.76 -22.33
CA ALA A 134 13.45 -2.95 -21.13
C ALA A 134 13.45 -4.43 -20.71
N LYS A 135 14.54 -4.85 -20.08
CA LYS A 135 14.72 -6.20 -19.53
C LYS A 135 14.14 -6.28 -18.11
N ASP A 136 13.79 -7.49 -17.69
CA ASP A 136 13.30 -7.76 -16.33
C ASP A 136 14.29 -7.32 -15.23
N GLU A 137 15.59 -7.32 -15.53
CA GLU A 137 16.65 -6.81 -14.63
C GLU A 137 16.48 -5.31 -14.34
N GLU A 138 16.10 -4.51 -15.34
CA GLU A 138 15.89 -3.06 -15.20
C GLU A 138 14.64 -2.77 -14.35
N PHE A 139 13.60 -3.60 -14.49
CA PHE A 139 12.42 -3.54 -13.62
C PHE A 139 12.76 -3.85 -12.17
N MET A 140 13.62 -4.86 -11.95
CA MET A 140 14.11 -5.17 -10.61
C MET A 140 14.93 -4.01 -10.03
N MET A 141 15.80 -3.36 -10.82
CA MET A 141 16.56 -2.21 -10.36
C MET A 141 15.66 -1.05 -9.93
N ILE A 142 14.65 -0.72 -10.73
CA ILE A 142 13.64 0.30 -10.40
C ILE A 142 12.91 -0.06 -9.11
N TYR A 143 12.52 -1.32 -8.97
CA TYR A 143 11.79 -1.81 -7.81
C TYR A 143 12.64 -1.79 -6.53
N LEU A 144 13.92 -2.18 -6.63
CA LEU A 144 14.87 -2.10 -5.51
C LEU A 144 15.13 -0.66 -5.09
N LEU A 145 15.23 0.26 -6.05
CA LEU A 145 15.36 1.69 -5.78
C LEU A 145 14.14 2.21 -5.01
N GLU A 146 12.93 1.88 -5.46
CA GLU A 146 11.69 2.26 -4.77
C GLU A 146 11.64 1.72 -3.34
N LEU A 147 11.96 0.44 -3.14
CA LEU A 147 12.02 -0.16 -1.81
C LEU A 147 13.09 0.51 -0.94
N GLY A 148 14.24 0.86 -1.51
CA GLY A 148 15.29 1.59 -0.80
C GLY A 148 14.83 2.96 -0.33
N CYS A 149 14.15 3.72 -1.20
CA CYS A 149 13.55 5.00 -0.84
C CYS A 149 12.47 4.85 0.23
N ALA A 150 11.57 3.87 0.07
CA ALA A 150 10.51 3.57 1.03
C ALA A 150 11.06 3.21 2.42
N LEU A 151 12.12 2.40 2.48
CA LEU A 151 12.78 2.00 3.73
C LEU A 151 13.52 3.15 4.40
N HIS A 152 14.14 4.05 3.62
CA HIS A 152 14.75 5.25 4.18
C HIS A 152 13.70 6.23 4.73
N GLY A 153 12.53 6.31 4.09
CA GLY A 153 11.36 7.07 4.59
C GLY A 153 11.40 8.58 4.36
N ASP A 154 12.57 9.20 4.50
CA ASP A 154 12.75 10.67 4.43
C ASP A 154 13.50 11.15 3.17
N VAL A 155 13.37 10.43 2.05
CA VAL A 155 14.00 10.85 0.79
C VAL A 155 13.23 12.02 0.18
N GLU A 156 13.88 13.17 0.02
CA GLU A 156 13.25 14.33 -0.63
C GLU A 156 12.99 14.07 -2.12
N HIS A 157 11.88 14.60 -2.64
CA HIS A 157 11.55 14.49 -4.06
C HIS A 157 12.65 15.06 -4.97
N SER A 158 13.34 16.12 -4.51
CA SER A 158 14.47 16.73 -5.22
C SER A 158 15.64 15.76 -5.42
N MET A 159 15.84 14.84 -4.48
CA MET A 159 16.87 13.80 -4.56
C MET A 159 16.47 12.71 -5.56
N ILE A 160 15.19 12.34 -5.60
CA ILE A 160 14.64 11.42 -6.61
C ILE A 160 14.84 11.99 -8.01
N ASP A 161 14.55 13.29 -8.22
CA ASP A 161 14.75 13.95 -9.51
C ASP A 161 16.22 13.92 -9.96
N LYS A 162 17.15 14.21 -9.04
CA LYS A 162 18.60 14.15 -9.31
C LYS A 162 19.05 12.74 -9.67
N LEU A 163 18.57 11.72 -8.95
CA LEU A 163 18.94 10.33 -9.17
C LEU A 163 18.52 9.86 -10.57
N PHE A 164 17.30 10.19 -11.01
CA PHE A 164 16.86 9.82 -12.36
C PHE A 164 17.57 10.61 -13.47
N THR A 165 18.02 11.84 -13.21
CA THR A 165 18.79 12.64 -14.17
C THR A 165 20.22 12.10 -14.37
N GLN A 166 20.80 11.44 -13.37
CA GLN A 166 22.13 10.84 -13.46
C GLN A 166 22.13 9.44 -14.09
N LEU A 167 20.96 8.80 -14.16
CA LEU A 167 20.78 7.45 -14.73
C LEU A 167 20.34 7.47 -16.20
N SER A 168 19.88 8.63 -16.70
CA SER A 168 19.48 8.88 -18.10
C SER A 168 20.65 9.40 -18.92
#